data_AF-A0A3D4U455-F1
#
_entry.id   AF-A0A3D4U455-F1
#
_cell.length_a   1.000
_cell.length_b   1.000
_cell.length_c   1.000
_cell.angle_alpha   90.00
_cell.angle_beta   90.00
_cell.angle_gamma   90.00
#
_symmetry.space_group_name_H-M   'P 1'
#
loop_
_entity.id
_entity.type
_entity.pdbx_description
1 polymer ?
#
loop_
_entity_poly.entity_id
_entity_poly.type
_entity_poly.pdbx_seq_one_letter_code
_entity_poly.pdbx_strand_id
1 'polypeptide(L)'
;AGCISAGCKAVQAALVNELKRQGIENEIRVVETGCIGSCDLGPIIVIYPEGVFYQRVKPEDVPEIVAEHLLKGRVVERLLCRDPETNELIRTYGEMKFFNRQVRRALRNVGVISPESIEEYIGRDGYKALGKALSSMKREEVIDYVKRSGLRGRGGAGFPTGIKWELAAKSPGDQKYILCNADEGDPGAFMDRSILEGDPHSIIEAMAIAGYAIGSNQGYVYVRAEYPLAVERLGNAIKDARAHGMLGKNIFNSGFDFDLDIRVGAGAFVCGEETALIASIEGKRGEPRPRPPFPAAAGLWGKPTNNNNVETFANIPPIILNGPEEFAKVGAEKSKGTKVFALAGNVVNTGLVEVPMGTTLREVIFELGGGIPNGRKFKAAQIGGPSGACLTEEHFDLPLEYDALTKAGAMMGSGGLIVMDDTKCMVDVARFFLDFTCDESCGKCPPCRIGTKRMLEILERITNGEGREEDIDNLYELASIIKASALCGLGQTSPNPVLSTIKHFRNEYLAHIRDKQCPAGVCRSLMNYVIIPEMCKGCGICAKHCPSNAISGEIKKPYVIDPAECIRCGACMEKCPFKAIRRG
;
A
#
# COMPACT_ATOMS: atom_id res chain seq x y z
N ALA A 1 -4.03 -9.72 7.13
CA ALA A 1 -2.64 -9.80 7.67
C ALA A 1 -2.42 -9.24 9.08
N GLY A 2 -2.67 -7.94 9.33
CA GLY A 2 -2.27 -7.27 10.58
C GLY A 2 -2.80 -7.93 11.85
N CYS A 3 -4.10 -8.24 11.89
CA CYS A 3 -4.71 -8.95 13.02
C CYS A 3 -4.14 -10.36 13.24
N ILE A 4 -3.77 -11.07 12.16
CA ILE A 4 -3.18 -12.41 12.25
C ILE A 4 -1.81 -12.32 12.94
N SER A 5 -0.98 -11.36 12.50
CA SER A 5 0.31 -11.07 13.14
C SER A 5 0.17 -10.62 14.59
N ALA A 6 -0.95 -9.96 14.93
CA ALA A 6 -1.27 -9.55 16.30
C ALA A 6 -1.90 -10.66 17.16
N GLY A 7 -2.04 -11.88 16.65
CA GLY A 7 -2.50 -13.04 17.42
C GLY A 7 -4.02 -13.27 17.41
N CYS A 8 -4.76 -12.82 16.39
CA CYS A 8 -6.22 -12.95 16.37
C CYS A 8 -6.74 -14.40 16.45
N LYS A 9 -5.99 -15.39 15.93
CA LYS A 9 -6.38 -16.81 16.03
C LYS A 9 -6.46 -17.30 17.47
N ALA A 10 -5.58 -16.80 18.35
CA ALA A 10 -5.63 -17.15 19.76
C ALA A 10 -6.86 -16.54 20.45
N VAL A 11 -7.22 -15.31 20.09
CA VAL A 11 -8.43 -14.63 20.57
C VAL A 11 -9.69 -15.36 20.08
N GLN A 12 -9.75 -15.76 18.81
CA GLN A 12 -10.86 -16.54 18.25
C GLN A 12 -11.02 -17.88 18.97
N ALA A 13 -9.93 -18.61 19.18
CA ALA A 13 -9.95 -19.88 19.91
C ALA A 13 -10.43 -19.70 21.36
N ALA A 14 -9.95 -18.66 22.05
CA ALA A 14 -10.41 -18.32 23.39
C ALA A 14 -11.92 -18.01 23.40
N LEU A 15 -12.42 -17.25 22.41
CA LEU A 15 -13.83 -16.90 22.30
C LEU A 15 -14.70 -18.13 22.10
N VAL A 16 -14.35 -19.02 21.16
CA VAL A 16 -15.11 -20.25 20.91
C VAL A 16 -15.13 -21.16 22.15
N ASN A 17 -14.01 -21.28 22.86
CA ASN A 17 -13.94 -22.10 24.07
C ASN A 17 -14.75 -21.50 25.23
N GLU A 18 -14.72 -20.18 25.39
CA GLU A 18 -15.46 -19.49 26.44
C GLU A 18 -16.98 -19.56 26.19
N LEU A 19 -17.43 -19.39 24.94
CA LEU A 19 -18.84 -19.53 24.58
C LEU A 19 -19.37 -20.93 24.92
N LYS A 20 -18.60 -21.98 24.63
CA LYS A 20 -18.93 -23.36 25.01
C LYS A 20 -18.97 -23.56 26.52
N ARG A 21 -18.04 -22.92 27.26
CA ARG A 21 -18.00 -23.00 28.73
C ARG A 21 -19.25 -22.40 29.37
N GLN A 22 -19.78 -21.33 28.78
CA GLN A 22 -20.99 -20.64 29.25
C GLN A 22 -22.29 -21.22 28.67
N GLY A 23 -22.21 -22.17 27.73
CA GLY A 23 -23.38 -22.84 27.13
C GLY A 23 -24.18 -21.98 26.14
N ILE A 24 -23.55 -20.97 25.54
CA ILE A 24 -24.19 -19.99 24.63
C ILE A 24 -23.66 -20.08 23.19
N GLU A 25 -22.95 -21.16 22.85
CA GLU A 25 -22.36 -21.37 21.53
C GLU A 25 -23.38 -21.49 20.39
N ASN A 26 -24.62 -21.84 20.71
CA ASN A 26 -25.72 -21.94 19.73
C ASN A 26 -26.47 -20.62 19.55
N GLU A 27 -26.27 -19.66 20.46
CA GLU A 27 -26.89 -18.34 20.40
C GLU A 27 -25.96 -17.32 19.72
N ILE A 28 -24.65 -17.51 19.86
CA ILE A 28 -23.63 -16.56 19.39
C ILE A 28 -22.75 -17.20 18.34
N ARG A 29 -22.84 -16.69 17.11
CA ARG A 29 -21.98 -17.10 16.01
C ARG A 29 -20.71 -16.26 15.96
N VAL A 30 -19.55 -16.92 15.99
CA VAL A 30 -18.25 -16.28 15.73
C VAL A 30 -17.94 -16.37 14.24
N VAL A 31 -17.77 -15.22 13.59
CA VAL A 31 -17.47 -15.12 12.16
C VAL A 31 -16.10 -14.46 12.01
N GLU A 32 -15.20 -15.10 11.25
CA GLU A 32 -13.94 -14.48 10.83
C GLU A 32 -14.18 -13.65 9.56
N THR A 33 -13.78 -12.37 9.60
CA THR A 33 -13.93 -11.43 8.49
C THR A 33 -12.57 -10.94 7.98
N GLY A 34 -12.58 -10.19 6.87
CA GLY A 34 -11.40 -9.49 6.35
C GLY A 34 -10.88 -8.38 7.28
N CYS A 35 -9.68 -7.85 6.99
CA CYS A 35 -9.11 -6.74 7.75
C CYS A 35 -9.89 -5.44 7.52
N ILE A 36 -10.49 -4.84 8.56
CA ILE A 36 -11.30 -3.61 8.43
C ILE A 36 -10.50 -2.35 8.03
N GLY A 37 -9.16 -2.43 8.10
CA GLY A 37 -8.26 -1.39 7.60
C GLY A 37 -7.40 -0.73 8.67
N SER A 38 -7.74 -0.77 9.96
CA SER A 38 -6.93 -0.17 11.04
C SER A 38 -5.84 -1.13 11.55
N CYS A 39 -4.62 -1.02 11.01
CA CYS A 39 -3.56 -1.98 11.29
C CYS A 39 -3.05 -1.93 12.74
N ASP A 40 -3.08 -0.76 13.39
CA ASP A 40 -2.54 -0.54 14.75
C ASP A 40 -3.47 -0.95 15.90
N LEU A 41 -4.69 -1.38 15.56
CA LEU A 41 -5.77 -1.65 16.53
C LEU A 41 -6.05 -3.15 16.69
N GLY A 42 -5.40 -4.01 15.92
CA GLY A 42 -5.55 -5.47 15.99
C GLY A 42 -5.01 -6.09 17.29
N PRO A 43 -5.55 -7.25 17.73
CA PRO A 43 -6.76 -7.93 17.26
C PRO A 43 -8.05 -7.16 17.58
N ILE A 44 -9.03 -7.22 16.67
CA ILE A 44 -10.31 -6.49 16.75
C ILE A 44 -11.46 -7.50 16.91
N ILE A 45 -12.46 -7.15 17.73
CA ILE A 45 -13.75 -7.84 17.79
C ILE A 45 -14.85 -6.80 17.57
N VAL A 46 -15.82 -7.13 16.71
CA VAL A 46 -17.06 -6.35 16.56
C VAL A 46 -18.23 -7.22 16.97
N ILE A 47 -19.08 -6.70 17.86
CA ILE A 47 -20.24 -7.43 18.39
C ILE A 47 -21.52 -6.79 17.87
N TYR A 48 -22.36 -7.59 17.24
CA TYR A 48 -23.68 -7.21 16.71
C TYR A 48 -24.80 -7.73 17.64
N PRO A 49 -25.96 -7.04 17.71
CA PRO A 49 -26.43 -5.98 16.81
C PRO A 49 -25.90 -4.56 17.08
N GLU A 50 -25.32 -4.28 18.25
CA GLU A 50 -24.92 -2.93 18.66
C GLU A 50 -23.78 -2.34 17.83
N GLY A 51 -22.96 -3.18 17.20
CA GLY A 51 -21.79 -2.77 16.43
C GLY A 51 -20.62 -2.32 17.32
N VAL A 52 -20.54 -2.81 18.55
CA VAL A 52 -19.50 -2.42 19.52
C VAL A 52 -18.14 -2.91 19.04
N PHE A 53 -17.19 -1.98 18.94
CA PHE A 53 -15.84 -2.20 18.44
C PHE A 53 -14.83 -2.28 19.59
N TYR A 54 -14.27 -3.47 19.81
CA TYR A 54 -13.18 -3.70 20.75
C TYR A 54 -11.84 -3.77 20.00
N GLN A 55 -10.83 -3.09 20.55
CA GLN A 55 -9.49 -3.00 19.96
C GLN A 55 -8.42 -3.62 20.87
N ARG A 56 -7.33 -4.10 20.26
CA ARG A 56 -6.16 -4.69 20.94
C ARG A 56 -6.54 -5.79 21.93
N VAL A 57 -7.56 -6.57 21.57
CA VAL A 57 -8.10 -7.62 22.42
C VAL A 57 -7.06 -8.73 22.56
N LYS A 58 -6.84 -9.17 23.79
CA LYS A 58 -6.00 -10.32 24.10
C LYS A 58 -6.84 -11.53 24.49
N PRO A 59 -6.30 -12.76 24.41
CA PRO A 59 -7.03 -13.94 24.85
C PRO A 59 -7.53 -13.86 26.30
N GLU A 60 -6.82 -13.13 27.17
CA GLU A 60 -7.19 -12.97 28.58
C GLU A 60 -8.38 -12.01 28.79
N ASP A 61 -8.68 -11.16 27.81
CA ASP A 61 -9.82 -10.24 27.85
C ASP A 61 -11.14 -10.94 27.50
N VAL A 62 -11.07 -12.09 26.82
CA VAL A 62 -12.25 -12.81 26.31
C VAL A 62 -13.23 -13.22 27.40
N PRO A 63 -12.82 -13.81 28.54
CA PRO A 63 -13.77 -14.16 29.61
C PRO A 63 -14.58 -12.96 30.12
N GLU A 64 -13.96 -11.78 30.20
CA GLU A 64 -14.66 -10.55 30.60
C GLU A 64 -15.66 -10.10 29.53
N ILE A 65 -15.27 -10.12 28.24
CA ILE A 65 -16.17 -9.78 27.12
C ILE A 65 -17.39 -10.69 27.12
N VAL A 66 -17.21 -12.00 27.27
CA VAL A 66 -18.32 -12.95 27.27
C VAL A 66 -19.21 -12.75 28.50
N ALA A 67 -18.62 -12.63 29.69
CA ALA A 67 -19.37 -12.52 30.93
C ALA A 67 -20.10 -11.18 31.11
N GLU A 68 -19.49 -10.07 30.72
CA GLU A 68 -20.08 -8.73 30.89
C GLU A 68 -20.92 -8.34 29.69
N HIS A 69 -20.38 -8.44 28.48
CA HIS A 69 -21.08 -7.94 27.30
C HIS A 69 -22.10 -8.95 26.76
N LEU A 70 -21.67 -10.18 26.45
CA LEU A 70 -22.54 -11.14 25.78
C LEU A 70 -23.63 -11.71 26.71
N LEU A 71 -23.33 -11.96 27.99
CA LEU A 71 -24.31 -12.48 28.95
C LEU A 71 -25.13 -11.39 29.66
N LYS A 72 -24.51 -10.26 30.03
CA LYS A 72 -25.14 -9.25 30.88
C LYS A 72 -25.47 -7.93 30.15
N GLY A 73 -25.10 -7.80 28.87
CA GLY A 73 -25.34 -6.59 28.06
C GLY A 73 -24.49 -5.38 28.47
N ARG A 74 -23.43 -5.56 29.27
CA ARG A 74 -22.57 -4.47 29.73
C ARG A 74 -21.27 -4.40 28.93
N VAL A 75 -21.09 -3.28 28.24
CA VAL A 75 -19.91 -3.04 27.39
C VAL A 75 -18.64 -2.92 28.24
N VAL A 76 -17.56 -3.55 27.79
CA VAL A 76 -16.25 -3.50 28.44
C VAL A 76 -15.51 -2.22 28.04
N GLU A 77 -15.76 -1.12 28.74
CA GLU A 77 -15.31 0.23 28.36
C GLU A 77 -13.78 0.37 28.20
N ARG A 78 -12.99 -0.39 28.97
CA ARG A 78 -11.52 -0.34 28.91
C ARG A 78 -10.94 -0.82 27.57
N LEU A 79 -11.72 -1.58 26.80
CA LEU A 79 -11.34 -2.14 25.50
C LEU A 79 -11.83 -1.31 24.32
N LEU A 80 -12.59 -0.24 24.58
CA LEU A 80 -13.07 0.68 23.56
C LEU A 80 -11.98 1.70 23.19
N CYS A 81 -12.16 2.32 22.02
CA CYS A 81 -11.37 3.47 21.62
C CYS A 81 -11.84 4.73 22.37
N ARG A 82 -10.93 5.67 22.62
CA ARG A 82 -11.26 7.01 23.13
C ARG A 82 -10.88 8.04 22.08
N ASP A 83 -11.74 9.04 21.88
CA ASP A 83 -11.37 10.17 21.04
C ASP A 83 -10.21 10.93 21.72
N PRO A 84 -9.08 11.17 21.03
CA PRO A 84 -7.94 11.87 21.61
C PRO A 84 -8.24 13.32 22.03
N GLU A 85 -9.23 13.97 21.42
CA GLU A 85 -9.58 15.37 21.69
C GLU A 85 -10.67 15.51 22.75
N THR A 86 -11.74 14.70 22.68
CA THR A 86 -12.87 14.82 23.62
C THR A 86 -12.75 13.87 24.82
N ASN A 87 -11.86 12.87 24.75
CA ASN A 87 -11.71 11.79 25.73
C ASN A 87 -12.98 10.92 25.92
N GLU A 88 -13.96 11.06 25.02
CA GLU A 88 -15.20 10.29 25.01
C GLU A 88 -14.95 8.87 24.49
N LEU A 89 -15.74 7.92 25.00
CA LEU A 89 -15.68 6.52 24.56
C LEU A 89 -16.38 6.36 23.22
N ILE A 90 -15.64 5.85 22.24
CA ILE A 90 -16.15 5.55 20.92
C ILE A 90 -16.62 4.09 20.92
N ARG A 91 -17.92 3.88 20.70
CA ARG A 91 -18.52 2.54 20.75
C ARG A 91 -18.47 1.84 19.41
N THR A 92 -18.75 2.57 18.33
CA THR A 92 -18.77 2.02 16.98
C THR A 92 -17.60 2.55 16.18
N TYR A 93 -17.05 1.73 15.28
CA TYR A 93 -15.92 2.19 14.47
C TYR A 93 -16.30 3.33 13.51
N GLY A 94 -17.58 3.45 13.14
CA GLY A 94 -18.06 4.53 12.26
C GLY A 94 -17.96 5.93 12.87
N GLU A 95 -17.91 6.04 14.20
CA GLU A 95 -17.69 7.30 14.92
C GLU A 95 -16.21 7.70 14.98
N MET A 96 -15.29 6.75 14.77
CA MET A 96 -13.86 7.03 14.81
C MET A 96 -13.47 7.95 13.65
N LYS A 97 -12.69 9.00 13.95
CA LYS A 97 -12.14 9.93 12.93
C LYS A 97 -11.45 9.22 11.77
N PHE A 98 -10.78 8.11 12.04
CA PHE A 98 -10.13 7.29 11.02
C PHE A 98 -11.11 6.73 9.97
N PHE A 99 -12.34 6.40 10.35
CA PHE A 99 -13.33 5.77 9.46
C PHE A 99 -14.45 6.71 9.01
N ASN A 100 -14.83 7.72 9.82
CA ASN A 100 -16.05 8.50 9.63
C ASN A 100 -16.08 9.35 8.34
N ARG A 101 -14.91 9.71 7.81
CA ARG A 101 -14.75 10.47 6.56
C ARG A 101 -14.41 9.59 5.35
N GLN A 102 -14.28 8.28 5.53
CA GLN A 102 -14.05 7.35 4.44
C GLN A 102 -15.33 7.09 3.64
N VAL A 103 -15.19 6.95 2.32
CA VAL A 103 -16.27 6.55 1.42
C VAL A 103 -15.93 5.18 0.87
N ARG A 104 -16.36 4.12 1.54
CA ARG A 104 -15.98 2.74 1.22
C ARG A 104 -16.79 2.18 0.05
N ARG A 105 -16.20 2.12 -1.14
CA ARG A 105 -16.79 1.52 -2.37
C ARG A 105 -16.03 0.27 -2.79
N ALA A 106 -14.72 0.37 -2.97
CA ALA A 106 -13.85 -0.76 -3.26
C ALA A 106 -13.75 -1.69 -2.05
N LEU A 107 -13.70 -1.13 -0.83
CA LEU A 107 -13.61 -1.87 0.43
C LEU A 107 -14.98 -2.16 1.08
N ARG A 108 -16.10 -2.02 0.36
CA ARG A 108 -17.48 -2.03 0.92
C ARG A 108 -17.85 -3.28 1.75
N ASN A 109 -17.26 -4.43 1.43
CA ASN A 109 -17.53 -5.70 2.11
C ASN A 109 -16.39 -6.13 3.04
N VAL A 110 -15.21 -5.53 2.89
CA VAL A 110 -14.01 -5.92 3.62
C VAL A 110 -14.20 -5.67 5.12
N GLY A 111 -14.10 -6.71 5.94
CA GLY A 111 -14.34 -6.64 7.39
C GLY A 111 -15.81 -6.69 7.80
N VAL A 112 -16.73 -6.81 6.85
CA VAL A 112 -18.18 -6.97 7.09
C VAL A 112 -18.62 -8.40 6.83
N ILE A 113 -18.12 -9.02 5.76
CA ILE A 113 -18.41 -10.42 5.42
C ILE A 113 -17.25 -11.33 5.76
N SER A 114 -17.56 -12.62 5.91
CA SER A 114 -16.58 -13.69 5.83
C SER A 114 -16.13 -13.86 4.37
N PRO A 115 -14.82 -13.78 4.08
CA PRO A 115 -14.29 -13.99 2.73
C PRO A 115 -14.40 -15.45 2.26
N GLU A 116 -14.77 -16.38 3.15
CA GLU A 116 -14.90 -17.81 2.89
C GLU A 116 -16.37 -18.26 2.77
N SER A 117 -17.33 -17.33 2.80
CA SER A 117 -18.75 -17.63 2.55
C SER A 117 -19.26 -16.87 1.33
N ILE A 118 -19.61 -17.63 0.29
CA ILE A 118 -20.28 -17.09 -0.89
C ILE A 118 -21.68 -16.57 -0.58
N GLU A 119 -22.38 -17.16 0.39
CA GLU A 119 -23.72 -16.78 0.80
C GLU A 119 -23.75 -15.40 1.45
N GLU A 120 -22.73 -15.05 2.26
CA GLU A 120 -22.62 -13.70 2.81
C GLU A 120 -22.37 -12.65 1.72
N TYR A 121 -21.59 -12.99 0.69
CA TYR A 121 -21.43 -12.13 -0.49
C TYR A 121 -22.76 -11.96 -1.24
N ILE A 122 -23.49 -13.04 -1.52
CA ILE A 122 -24.81 -13.01 -2.17
C ILE A 122 -25.82 -12.22 -1.33
N GLY A 123 -25.81 -12.38 -0.01
CA GLY A 123 -26.67 -11.66 0.93
C GLY A 123 -26.45 -10.14 0.92
N ARG A 124 -25.32 -9.67 0.36
CA ARG A 124 -24.99 -8.25 0.14
C ARG A 124 -24.99 -7.87 -1.34
N ASP A 125 -25.97 -8.39 -2.09
CA ASP A 125 -26.14 -8.16 -3.53
C ASP A 125 -25.03 -8.73 -4.44
N GLY A 126 -24.20 -9.63 -3.91
CA GLY A 126 -23.17 -10.32 -4.70
C GLY A 126 -23.74 -11.12 -5.87
N TYR A 127 -23.04 -11.12 -7.00
CA TYR A 127 -23.44 -11.75 -8.27
C TYR A 127 -24.68 -11.17 -8.95
N LYS A 128 -25.38 -10.23 -8.31
CA LYS A 128 -26.51 -9.51 -8.90
C LYS A 128 -26.08 -8.63 -10.07
N ALA A 129 -24.86 -8.09 -10.04
CA ALA A 129 -24.34 -7.25 -11.12
C ALA A 129 -24.03 -8.11 -12.36
N LEU A 130 -23.44 -9.28 -12.14
CA LEU A 130 -23.24 -10.28 -13.20
C LEU A 130 -24.58 -10.75 -13.79
N GLY A 131 -25.56 -11.04 -12.92
CA GLY A 131 -26.91 -11.41 -13.35
C GLY A 131 -27.53 -10.34 -14.24
N LYS A 132 -27.51 -9.08 -13.81
CA LYS A 132 -27.98 -7.93 -14.60
C LYS A 132 -27.25 -7.80 -15.94
N ALA A 133 -25.91 -7.89 -15.94
CA ALA A 133 -25.11 -7.77 -17.14
C ALA A 133 -25.45 -8.86 -18.17
N LEU A 134 -25.65 -10.11 -17.73
CA LEU A 134 -25.95 -11.23 -18.63
C LEU A 134 -27.41 -11.30 -19.07
N SER A 135 -28.36 -10.86 -18.24
CA SER A 135 -29.80 -11.00 -18.53
C SER A 135 -30.40 -9.79 -19.24
N SER A 136 -29.79 -8.60 -19.10
CA SER A 136 -30.45 -7.34 -19.47
C SER A 136 -29.58 -6.32 -20.19
N MET A 137 -28.29 -6.61 -20.41
CA MET A 137 -27.37 -5.69 -21.07
C MET A 137 -26.68 -6.39 -22.24
N LYS A 138 -26.43 -5.67 -23.32
CA LYS A 138 -25.52 -6.09 -24.38
C LYS A 138 -24.07 -5.81 -23.97
N ARG A 139 -23.13 -6.50 -24.59
CA ARG A 139 -21.69 -6.33 -24.33
C ARG A 139 -21.24 -4.88 -24.48
N GLU A 140 -21.71 -4.21 -25.54
CA GLU A 140 -21.39 -2.80 -25.83
C GLU A 140 -21.96 -1.86 -24.76
N GLU A 141 -23.14 -2.17 -24.21
CA GLU A 141 -23.77 -1.38 -23.14
C GLU A 141 -22.98 -1.51 -21.83
N VAL A 142 -22.45 -2.69 -21.51
CA VAL A 142 -21.58 -2.88 -20.35
C VAL A 142 -20.32 -2.01 -20.49
N ILE A 143 -19.71 -1.98 -21.68
CA ILE A 143 -18.55 -1.12 -21.97
C ILE A 143 -18.92 0.35 -21.84
N ASP A 144 -20.07 0.77 -22.38
CA ASP A 144 -20.56 2.15 -22.28
C ASP A 144 -20.81 2.57 -20.82
N TYR A 145 -21.39 1.70 -20.00
CA TYR A 145 -21.56 1.94 -18.56
C TYR A 145 -20.22 2.22 -17.88
N VAL A 146 -19.20 1.39 -18.13
CA VAL A 146 -17.86 1.59 -17.54
C VAL A 146 -17.18 2.84 -18.11
N LYS A 147 -17.44 3.22 -19.36
CA LYS A 147 -16.94 4.48 -19.95
C LYS A 147 -17.58 5.69 -19.28
N ARG A 148 -18.91 5.71 -19.16
CA ARG A 148 -19.69 6.82 -18.58
C ARG A 148 -19.45 7.02 -17.09
N SER A 149 -19.08 5.97 -16.35
CA SER A 149 -18.69 6.12 -14.95
C SER A 149 -17.41 6.96 -14.78
N GLY A 150 -16.58 7.06 -15.82
CA GLY A 150 -15.28 7.74 -15.74
C GLY A 150 -14.25 6.97 -14.91
N LEU A 151 -14.44 5.66 -14.69
CA LEU A 151 -13.48 4.83 -13.96
C LEU A 151 -12.11 4.81 -14.66
N ARG A 152 -11.09 5.31 -13.96
CA ARG A 152 -9.68 5.25 -14.37
C ARG A 152 -8.97 4.11 -13.64
N GLY A 153 -8.02 3.45 -14.31
CA GLY A 153 -7.28 2.33 -13.75
C GLY A 153 -6.55 2.68 -12.45
N ARG A 154 -6.81 1.92 -11.40
CA ARG A 154 -6.34 2.16 -10.03
C ARG A 154 -4.92 1.68 -9.72
N GLY A 155 -4.29 0.92 -10.63
CA GLY A 155 -2.88 0.51 -10.51
C GLY A 155 -1.84 1.58 -10.87
N GLY A 156 -2.17 2.88 -10.77
CA GLY A 156 -1.22 3.98 -10.94
C GLY A 156 -1.39 4.86 -12.18
N ALA A 157 -1.34 4.29 -13.39
CA ALA A 157 -1.32 5.08 -14.63
C ALA A 157 -2.63 5.85 -14.93
N GLY A 158 -3.75 5.47 -14.33
CA GLY A 158 -5.02 6.18 -14.50
C GLY A 158 -5.58 6.13 -15.93
N PHE A 159 -5.31 5.09 -16.71
CA PHE A 159 -5.90 4.98 -18.05
C PHE A 159 -7.42 4.70 -17.96
N PRO A 160 -8.29 5.32 -18.78
CA PRO A 160 -9.73 5.10 -18.73
C PRO A 160 -10.10 3.63 -19.00
N THR A 161 -10.75 2.98 -18.04
CA THR A 161 -11.01 1.53 -18.04
C THR A 161 -11.95 1.14 -19.18
N GLY A 162 -13.04 1.90 -19.36
CA GLY A 162 -14.01 1.61 -20.42
C GLY A 162 -13.43 1.75 -21.84
N ILE A 163 -12.51 2.70 -22.06
CA ILE A 163 -11.78 2.81 -23.33
C ILE A 163 -10.88 1.59 -23.53
N LYS A 164 -10.20 1.14 -22.47
CA LYS A 164 -9.36 -0.06 -22.52
C LYS A 164 -10.17 -1.29 -22.92
N TRP A 165 -11.36 -1.46 -22.34
CA TRP A 165 -12.29 -2.55 -22.66
C TRP A 165 -12.77 -2.46 -24.10
N GLU A 166 -13.14 -1.27 -24.56
CA GLU A 166 -13.56 -1.04 -25.95
C GLU A 166 -12.47 -1.42 -26.96
N LEU A 167 -11.20 -1.09 -26.69
CA LEU A 167 -10.07 -1.45 -27.56
C LEU A 167 -9.88 -2.97 -27.67
N ALA A 168 -9.98 -3.69 -26.55
CA ALA A 168 -9.89 -5.16 -26.55
C ALA A 168 -11.13 -5.81 -27.19
N ALA A 169 -12.31 -5.23 -27.00
CA ALA A 169 -13.56 -5.71 -27.60
C ALA A 169 -13.55 -5.57 -29.13
N LYS A 170 -13.04 -4.45 -29.66
CA LYS A 170 -12.93 -4.21 -31.12
C LYS A 170 -11.79 -4.96 -31.79
N SER A 171 -10.79 -5.42 -31.03
CA SER A 171 -9.66 -6.14 -31.59
C SER A 171 -10.08 -7.51 -32.15
N PRO A 172 -9.62 -7.88 -33.36
CA PRO A 172 -9.99 -9.14 -33.99
C PRO A 172 -9.36 -10.33 -33.24
N GLY A 173 -10.13 -11.39 -33.06
CA GLY A 173 -9.67 -12.60 -32.39
C GLY A 173 -10.85 -13.47 -31.98
N ASP A 174 -10.72 -14.77 -32.23
CA ASP A 174 -11.61 -15.83 -31.75
C ASP A 174 -11.52 -16.01 -30.23
N GLN A 175 -10.32 -15.83 -29.69
CA GLN A 175 -10.00 -15.94 -28.28
C GLN A 175 -9.49 -14.60 -27.75
N LYS A 176 -9.95 -14.23 -26.56
CA LYS A 176 -9.49 -13.07 -25.80
C LYS A 176 -9.21 -13.46 -24.36
N TYR A 177 -8.52 -12.61 -23.61
CA TYR A 177 -8.19 -12.88 -22.20
C TYR A 177 -8.43 -11.66 -21.31
N ILE A 178 -8.86 -11.93 -20.07
CA ILE A 178 -8.94 -10.95 -18.99
C ILE A 178 -7.87 -11.27 -17.95
N LEU A 179 -7.04 -10.29 -17.62
CA LEU A 179 -6.02 -10.42 -16.59
C LEU A 179 -6.36 -9.50 -15.42
N CYS A 180 -6.21 -10.03 -14.21
CA CYS A 180 -6.21 -9.26 -12.98
C CYS A 180 -4.79 -9.19 -12.42
N ASN A 181 -4.25 -7.98 -12.37
CA ASN A 181 -2.94 -7.69 -11.82
C ASN A 181 -3.04 -7.45 -10.31
N ALA A 182 -2.58 -8.45 -9.56
CA ALA A 182 -2.49 -8.46 -8.10
C ALA A 182 -1.03 -8.65 -7.63
N ASP A 183 -0.05 -8.13 -8.38
CA ASP A 183 1.35 -8.22 -8.00
C ASP A 183 1.72 -7.26 -6.85
N GLU A 184 0.95 -6.16 -6.67
CA GLU A 184 1.06 -5.14 -5.59
C GLU A 184 2.43 -5.09 -4.89
N GLY A 185 3.48 -4.83 -5.68
CA GLY A 185 4.87 -4.92 -5.21
C GLY A 185 5.35 -3.70 -4.43
N ASP A 186 4.58 -2.59 -4.43
CA ASP A 186 4.96 -1.34 -3.79
C ASP A 186 5.08 -1.52 -2.26
N PRO A 187 6.25 -1.24 -1.66
CA PRO A 187 6.41 -1.18 -0.21
C PRO A 187 5.39 -0.23 0.42
N GLY A 188 4.70 -0.74 1.45
CA GLY A 188 3.64 0.00 2.14
C GLY A 188 2.27 -0.04 1.46
N ALA A 189 2.11 -0.67 0.28
CA ALA A 189 0.82 -0.93 -0.33
C ALA A 189 0.28 -2.31 0.06
N PHE A 190 -1.01 -2.38 0.43
CA PHE A 190 -1.69 -3.62 0.83
C PHE A 190 -3.22 -3.54 0.65
N MET A 191 -3.66 -2.69 -0.27
CA MET A 191 -5.07 -2.46 -0.59
C MET A 191 -5.63 -3.57 -1.47
N ASP A 192 -4.89 -3.97 -2.52
CA ASP A 192 -5.29 -5.06 -3.39
C ASP A 192 -5.30 -6.37 -2.61
N ARG A 193 -4.28 -6.57 -1.77
CA ARG A 193 -4.23 -7.64 -0.78
C ARG A 193 -5.48 -7.70 0.08
N SER A 194 -5.91 -6.56 0.63
CA SER A 194 -7.05 -6.53 1.56
C SER A 194 -8.37 -6.83 0.86
N ILE A 195 -8.50 -6.46 -0.42
CA ILE A 195 -9.66 -6.84 -1.24
C ILE A 195 -9.63 -8.34 -1.53
N LEU A 196 -8.49 -8.91 -1.93
CA LEU A 196 -8.39 -10.34 -2.21
C LEU A 196 -8.56 -11.22 -0.97
N GLU A 197 -8.02 -10.79 0.17
CA GLU A 197 -8.16 -11.50 1.45
C GLU A 197 -9.56 -11.32 2.07
N GLY A 198 -10.30 -10.27 1.72
CA GLY A 198 -11.53 -9.85 2.42
C GLY A 198 -12.83 -9.87 1.61
N ASP A 199 -12.75 -9.79 0.27
CA ASP A 199 -13.88 -9.79 -0.65
C ASP A 199 -13.49 -10.40 -2.03
N PRO A 200 -13.00 -11.66 -2.07
CA PRO A 200 -12.52 -12.27 -3.32
C PRO A 200 -13.62 -12.45 -4.37
N HIS A 201 -14.87 -12.71 -3.96
CA HIS A 201 -16.00 -12.90 -4.88
C HIS A 201 -16.32 -11.64 -5.70
N SER A 202 -16.09 -10.45 -5.16
CA SER A 202 -16.22 -9.17 -5.90
C SER A 202 -15.28 -9.09 -7.09
N ILE A 203 -14.07 -9.65 -6.98
CA ILE A 203 -13.10 -9.71 -8.09
C ILE A 203 -13.53 -10.75 -9.12
N ILE A 204 -13.99 -11.92 -8.67
CA ILE A 204 -14.51 -12.97 -9.56
C ILE A 204 -15.68 -12.45 -10.39
N GLU A 205 -16.67 -11.83 -9.74
CA GLU A 205 -17.84 -11.24 -10.39
C GLU A 205 -17.43 -10.17 -11.42
N ALA A 206 -16.55 -9.25 -11.01
CA ALA A 206 -16.06 -8.18 -11.88
C ALA A 206 -15.32 -8.71 -13.11
N MET A 207 -14.49 -9.74 -12.96
CA MET A 207 -13.77 -10.35 -14.07
C MET A 207 -14.72 -11.09 -15.02
N ALA A 208 -15.77 -11.74 -14.52
CA ALA A 208 -16.79 -12.36 -15.36
C ALA A 208 -17.57 -11.31 -16.18
N ILE A 209 -17.92 -10.18 -15.57
CA ILE A 209 -18.54 -9.03 -16.27
C ILE A 209 -17.60 -8.49 -17.36
N ALA A 210 -16.32 -8.33 -17.04
CA ALA A 210 -15.31 -7.88 -18.01
C ALA A 210 -15.13 -8.88 -19.15
N GLY A 211 -15.12 -10.18 -18.83
CA GLY A 211 -15.06 -11.27 -19.79
C GLY A 211 -16.24 -11.21 -20.76
N TYR A 212 -17.46 -11.07 -20.23
CA TYR A 212 -18.66 -10.90 -21.04
C TYR A 212 -18.55 -9.68 -21.96
N ALA A 213 -18.16 -8.52 -21.41
CA ALA A 213 -18.06 -7.26 -22.13
C ALA A 213 -17.10 -7.34 -23.32
N ILE A 214 -15.92 -7.95 -23.16
CA ILE A 214 -14.94 -8.02 -24.26
C ILE A 214 -15.13 -9.22 -25.18
N GLY A 215 -15.92 -10.23 -24.76
CA GLY A 215 -16.06 -11.52 -25.43
C GLY A 215 -14.93 -12.50 -25.11
N SER A 216 -14.44 -12.50 -23.87
CA SER A 216 -13.49 -13.50 -23.35
C SER A 216 -14.23 -14.58 -22.56
N ASN A 217 -13.78 -15.82 -22.67
CA ASN A 217 -14.22 -16.97 -21.88
C ASN A 217 -13.20 -17.41 -20.82
N GLN A 218 -12.05 -16.75 -20.74
CA GLN A 218 -10.97 -17.12 -19.83
C GLN A 218 -10.34 -15.89 -19.20
N GLY A 219 -10.09 -15.96 -17.89
CA GLY A 219 -9.26 -14.99 -17.19
C GLY A 219 -8.17 -15.61 -16.34
N TYR A 220 -7.20 -14.78 -15.97
CA TYR A 220 -6.12 -15.13 -15.06
C TYR A 220 -5.95 -14.06 -13.99
N VAL A 221 -5.85 -14.48 -12.74
CA VAL A 221 -5.47 -13.59 -11.63
C VAL A 221 -3.99 -13.84 -11.34
N TYR A 222 -3.16 -12.83 -11.61
CA TYR A 222 -1.73 -12.88 -11.31
C TYR A 222 -1.48 -12.34 -9.91
N VAL A 223 -1.20 -13.22 -8.95
CA VAL A 223 -1.02 -12.88 -7.54
C VAL A 223 0.44 -13.08 -7.18
N ARG A 224 1.05 -12.11 -6.49
CA ARG A 224 2.43 -12.24 -6.01
C ARG A 224 2.62 -13.41 -5.03
N ALA A 225 3.82 -13.97 -4.97
CA ALA A 225 4.13 -15.13 -4.11
C ALA A 225 4.02 -14.80 -2.60
N GLU A 226 4.23 -13.53 -2.24
CA GLU A 226 4.27 -13.05 -0.86
C GLU A 226 2.88 -12.93 -0.22
N TYR A 227 1.80 -13.16 -0.98
CA TYR A 227 0.42 -13.16 -0.51
C TYR A 227 -0.21 -14.57 -0.49
N PRO A 228 0.31 -15.52 0.31
CA PRO A 228 -0.19 -16.90 0.32
C PRO A 228 -1.65 -16.98 0.75
N LEU A 229 -2.08 -16.16 1.73
CA LEU A 229 -3.47 -16.13 2.19
C LEU A 229 -4.44 -15.63 1.09
N ALA A 230 -4.01 -14.66 0.28
CA ALA A 230 -4.83 -14.19 -0.84
C ALA A 230 -4.98 -15.27 -1.91
N VAL A 231 -3.91 -16.01 -2.22
CA VAL A 231 -3.96 -17.15 -3.14
C VAL A 231 -4.90 -18.25 -2.63
N GLU A 232 -4.81 -18.59 -1.34
CA GLU A 232 -5.66 -19.59 -0.70
C GLU A 232 -7.14 -19.19 -0.74
N ARG A 233 -7.49 -17.99 -0.24
CA ARG A 233 -8.87 -17.50 -0.18
C ARG A 233 -9.48 -17.32 -1.57
N LEU A 234 -8.74 -16.73 -2.50
CA LEU A 234 -9.20 -16.61 -3.89
C LEU A 234 -9.37 -17.99 -4.53
N GLY A 235 -8.49 -18.94 -4.26
CA GLY A 235 -8.59 -20.31 -4.77
C GLY A 235 -9.84 -21.04 -4.28
N ASN A 236 -10.20 -20.84 -3.01
CA ASN A 236 -11.44 -21.36 -2.45
C ASN A 236 -12.67 -20.66 -3.05
N ALA A 237 -12.67 -19.32 -3.12
CA ALA A 237 -13.75 -18.55 -3.72
C ALA A 237 -14.00 -18.90 -5.20
N ILE A 238 -12.96 -19.21 -5.99
CA ILE A 238 -13.11 -19.69 -7.37
C ILE A 238 -13.78 -21.07 -7.41
N LYS A 239 -13.41 -21.99 -6.51
CA LYS A 239 -14.07 -23.32 -6.41
C LYS A 239 -15.55 -23.15 -6.04
N ASP A 240 -15.85 -22.28 -5.08
CA ASP A 240 -17.21 -22.03 -4.62
C ASP A 240 -18.05 -21.40 -5.73
N ALA A 241 -17.50 -20.41 -6.45
CA ALA A 241 -18.14 -19.80 -7.59
C ALA A 241 -18.44 -20.80 -8.71
N ARG A 242 -17.53 -21.75 -9.00
CA ARG A 242 -17.79 -22.85 -9.94
C ARG A 242 -18.90 -23.78 -9.45
N ALA A 243 -18.87 -24.16 -8.17
CA ALA A 243 -19.87 -25.05 -7.59
C ALA A 243 -21.29 -24.45 -7.62
N HIS A 244 -21.40 -23.13 -7.50
CA HIS A 244 -22.67 -22.38 -7.54
C HIS A 244 -23.08 -21.91 -8.94
N GLY A 245 -22.33 -22.29 -10.00
CA GLY A 245 -22.64 -21.92 -11.38
C GLY A 245 -22.42 -20.43 -11.71
N MET A 246 -21.59 -19.74 -10.91
CA MET A 246 -21.16 -18.35 -11.15
C MET A 246 -19.93 -18.26 -12.06
N LEU A 247 -19.23 -19.39 -12.25
CA LEU A 247 -18.12 -19.60 -13.19
C LEU A 247 -18.31 -20.93 -13.91
N GLY A 248 -17.64 -21.09 -15.05
CA GLY A 248 -17.68 -22.28 -15.89
C GLY A 248 -18.54 -22.07 -17.13
N LYS A 249 -19.34 -23.08 -17.48
CA LYS A 249 -20.15 -23.08 -18.70
C LYS A 249 -21.56 -22.57 -18.45
N ASN A 250 -22.09 -21.85 -19.43
CA ASN A 250 -23.48 -21.42 -19.51
C ASN A 250 -23.97 -20.73 -18.21
N ILE A 251 -23.19 -19.75 -17.74
CA ILE A 251 -23.45 -19.02 -16.50
C ILE A 251 -24.86 -18.42 -16.56
N PHE A 252 -25.69 -18.70 -15.55
CA PHE A 252 -27.11 -18.32 -15.48
C PHE A 252 -27.97 -18.75 -16.69
N ASN A 253 -27.59 -19.80 -17.40
CA ASN A 253 -28.24 -20.22 -18.65
C ASN A 253 -28.25 -19.12 -19.74
N SER A 254 -27.27 -18.21 -19.72
CA SER A 254 -27.18 -17.08 -20.66
C SER A 254 -26.50 -17.42 -22.00
N GLY A 255 -25.93 -18.62 -22.12
CA GLY A 255 -25.06 -19.01 -23.23
C GLY A 255 -23.63 -18.46 -23.15
N PHE A 256 -23.28 -17.79 -22.05
CA PHE A 256 -21.93 -17.27 -21.80
C PHE A 256 -21.11 -18.21 -20.91
N ASP A 257 -19.89 -18.49 -21.36
CA ASP A 257 -18.91 -19.29 -20.63
C ASP A 257 -17.79 -18.36 -20.12
N PHE A 258 -17.37 -18.52 -18.86
CA PHE A 258 -16.21 -17.82 -18.33
C PHE A 258 -15.58 -18.58 -17.17
N ASP A 259 -14.27 -18.77 -17.21
CA ASP A 259 -13.52 -19.41 -16.12
C ASP A 259 -12.26 -18.61 -15.73
N LEU A 260 -11.73 -18.89 -14.53
CA LEU A 260 -10.62 -18.18 -13.92
C LEU A 260 -9.57 -19.13 -13.36
N ASP A 261 -8.29 -18.83 -13.64
CA ASP A 261 -7.16 -19.50 -13.00
C ASP A 261 -6.25 -18.51 -12.27
N ILE A 262 -5.59 -18.99 -11.22
CA ILE A 262 -4.60 -18.22 -10.48
C ILE A 262 -3.21 -18.51 -11.04
N ARG A 263 -2.44 -17.46 -11.29
CA ARG A 263 -1.00 -17.54 -11.59
C ARG A 263 -0.24 -16.88 -10.46
N VAL A 264 0.57 -17.68 -9.76
CA VAL A 264 1.39 -17.18 -8.67
C VAL A 264 2.70 -16.64 -9.25
N GLY A 265 3.05 -15.40 -8.91
CA GLY A 265 4.30 -14.77 -9.31
C GLY A 265 5.52 -15.41 -8.66
N ALA A 266 6.71 -14.92 -9.01
CA ALA A 266 7.98 -15.44 -8.53
C ALA A 266 8.83 -14.37 -7.80
N GLY A 267 8.18 -13.36 -7.21
CA GLY A 267 8.84 -12.33 -6.39
C GLY A 267 9.61 -11.27 -7.19
N ALA A 268 9.11 -10.84 -8.34
CA ALA A 268 9.74 -9.82 -9.18
C ALA A 268 8.80 -8.62 -9.34
N PHE A 269 9.15 -7.46 -8.76
CA PHE A 269 8.32 -6.24 -8.78
C PHE A 269 7.99 -5.77 -10.19
N VAL A 270 8.91 -5.95 -11.14
CA VAL A 270 8.71 -5.56 -12.53
C VAL A 270 7.54 -6.30 -13.19
N CYS A 271 7.13 -7.46 -12.67
CA CYS A 271 5.94 -8.19 -13.14
C CYS A 271 4.63 -7.47 -12.81
N GLY A 272 4.63 -6.39 -12.03
CA GLY A 272 3.52 -5.44 -11.96
C GLY A 272 3.31 -4.65 -13.25
N GLU A 273 4.33 -4.55 -14.12
CA GLU A 273 4.19 -3.96 -15.45
C GLU A 273 3.40 -4.88 -16.38
N GLU A 274 2.46 -4.33 -17.15
CA GLU A 274 1.46 -5.09 -17.91
C GLU A 274 2.05 -6.13 -18.87
N THR A 275 3.11 -5.81 -19.60
CA THR A 275 3.72 -6.74 -20.57
C THR A 275 4.68 -7.73 -19.92
N ALA A 276 5.35 -7.34 -18.84
CA ALA A 276 6.14 -8.25 -18.00
C ALA A 276 5.25 -9.29 -17.31
N LEU A 277 4.09 -8.87 -16.79
CA LEU A 277 3.06 -9.74 -16.23
C LEU A 277 2.62 -10.81 -17.24
N ILE A 278 2.30 -10.37 -18.47
CA ILE A 278 1.92 -11.28 -19.56
C ILE A 278 3.06 -12.27 -19.85
N ALA A 279 4.32 -11.81 -19.93
CA ALA A 279 5.45 -12.69 -20.15
C ALA A 279 5.61 -13.73 -19.03
N SER A 280 5.37 -13.34 -17.78
CA SER A 280 5.39 -14.25 -16.62
C SER A 280 4.30 -15.32 -16.71
N ILE A 281 3.06 -14.94 -17.08
CA ILE A 281 1.96 -15.90 -17.31
C ILE A 281 2.29 -16.89 -18.44
N GLU A 282 2.98 -16.42 -19.49
CA GLU A 282 3.46 -17.26 -20.59
C GLU A 282 4.60 -18.21 -20.19
N GLY A 283 5.09 -18.17 -18.94
CA GLY A 283 6.22 -18.97 -18.46
C GLY A 283 7.59 -18.43 -18.92
N LYS A 284 7.65 -17.17 -19.35
CA LYS A 284 8.89 -16.49 -19.74
C LYS A 284 9.36 -15.59 -18.60
N ARG A 285 10.60 -15.11 -18.70
CA ARG A 285 11.11 -14.07 -17.79
C ARG A 285 10.27 -12.79 -17.93
N GLY A 286 9.94 -12.17 -16.79
CA GLY A 286 9.12 -10.96 -16.69
C GLY A 286 9.82 -9.71 -17.20
N GLU A 287 10.07 -9.64 -18.50
CA GLU A 287 10.67 -8.47 -19.15
C GLU A 287 9.62 -7.67 -19.94
N PRO A 288 9.54 -6.35 -19.72
CA PRO A 288 8.66 -5.50 -20.51
C PRO A 288 8.95 -5.57 -22.01
N ARG A 289 7.90 -5.46 -22.83
CA ARG A 289 7.97 -5.45 -24.29
C ARG A 289 7.75 -4.03 -24.82
N PRO A 290 8.48 -3.62 -25.88
CA PRO A 290 8.18 -2.37 -26.57
C PRO A 290 6.73 -2.34 -27.05
N ARG A 291 6.11 -1.16 -27.02
CA ARG A 291 4.77 -0.91 -27.56
C ARG A 291 4.91 0.10 -28.71
N PRO A 292 4.24 -0.09 -29.85
CA PRO A 292 3.30 -1.17 -30.22
C PRO A 292 3.96 -2.54 -30.52
N PRO A 293 3.18 -3.65 -30.53
CA PRO A 293 1.73 -3.72 -30.31
C PRO A 293 1.32 -3.57 -28.84
N PHE A 294 0.14 -3.00 -28.61
CA PHE A 294 -0.43 -2.93 -27.26
C PHE A 294 -1.12 -4.25 -26.87
N PRO A 295 -1.17 -4.62 -25.57
CA PRO A 295 -1.80 -5.86 -25.11
C PRO A 295 -3.27 -6.02 -25.52
N ALA A 296 -4.00 -4.91 -25.62
CA ALA A 296 -5.38 -4.92 -26.10
C ALA A 296 -5.54 -5.48 -27.52
N ALA A 297 -4.50 -5.35 -28.37
CA ALA A 297 -4.46 -5.92 -29.71
C ALA A 297 -3.75 -7.28 -29.74
N ALA A 298 -2.57 -7.39 -29.12
CA ALA A 298 -1.78 -8.62 -29.04
C ALA A 298 -1.06 -8.69 -27.68
N GLY A 299 -1.65 -9.41 -26.74
CA GLY A 299 -1.14 -9.61 -25.39
C GLY A 299 -0.78 -11.08 -25.13
N LEU A 300 -1.51 -11.72 -24.22
CA LEU A 300 -1.27 -13.09 -23.79
C LEU A 300 -1.40 -14.05 -24.97
N TRP A 301 -0.31 -14.77 -25.26
CA TRP A 301 -0.19 -15.69 -26.40
C TRP A 301 -0.54 -15.03 -27.75
N GLY A 302 -0.28 -13.73 -27.87
CA GLY A 302 -0.56 -12.94 -29.08
C GLY A 302 -2.05 -12.64 -29.31
N LYS A 303 -2.94 -12.94 -28.36
CA LYS A 303 -4.38 -12.69 -28.45
C LYS A 303 -4.77 -11.36 -27.78
N PRO A 304 -5.88 -10.71 -28.18
CA PRO A 304 -6.38 -9.51 -27.51
C PRO A 304 -6.57 -9.75 -26.01
N THR A 305 -5.91 -8.93 -25.20
CA THR A 305 -5.85 -9.14 -23.74
C THR A 305 -6.10 -7.84 -23.01
N ASN A 306 -7.03 -7.87 -22.04
CA ASN A 306 -7.28 -6.74 -21.17
C ASN A 306 -6.72 -7.02 -19.77
N ASN A 307 -5.85 -6.15 -19.27
CA ASN A 307 -5.33 -6.24 -17.90
C ASN A 307 -5.86 -5.10 -17.04
N ASN A 308 -6.46 -5.40 -15.89
CA ASN A 308 -6.85 -4.40 -14.90
C ASN A 308 -6.35 -4.76 -13.51
N ASN A 309 -6.20 -3.75 -12.66
CA ASN A 309 -5.80 -3.90 -11.26
C ASN A 309 -6.99 -4.34 -10.39
N VAL A 310 -6.72 -4.99 -9.25
CA VAL A 310 -7.72 -5.50 -8.29
C VAL A 310 -8.70 -4.40 -7.85
N GLU A 311 -8.24 -3.24 -7.39
CA GLU A 311 -9.13 -2.14 -6.99
C GLU A 311 -10.00 -1.65 -8.16
N THR A 312 -9.50 -1.73 -9.40
CA THR A 312 -10.30 -1.38 -10.59
C THR A 312 -11.46 -2.34 -10.76
N PHE A 313 -11.22 -3.65 -10.62
CA PHE A 313 -12.27 -4.67 -10.67
C PHE A 313 -13.27 -4.53 -9.51
N ALA A 314 -12.80 -4.26 -8.29
CA ALA A 314 -13.68 -4.11 -7.13
C ALA A 314 -14.76 -3.03 -7.29
N ASN A 315 -14.52 -2.03 -8.16
CA ASN A 315 -15.47 -0.97 -8.48
C ASN A 315 -16.49 -1.34 -9.56
N ILE A 316 -16.28 -2.41 -10.34
CA ILE A 316 -17.16 -2.78 -11.46
C ILE A 316 -18.57 -3.20 -10.98
N PRO A 317 -18.74 -4.13 -10.02
CA PRO A 317 -20.09 -4.57 -9.64
C PRO A 317 -20.96 -3.42 -9.11
N PRO A 318 -20.48 -2.52 -8.21
CA PRO A 318 -21.24 -1.35 -7.80
C PRO A 318 -21.61 -0.39 -8.95
N ILE A 319 -20.74 -0.20 -9.94
CA ILE A 319 -21.04 0.64 -11.12
C ILE A 319 -22.20 0.05 -11.92
N ILE A 320 -22.21 -1.27 -12.14
CA ILE A 320 -23.26 -1.94 -12.90
C ILE A 320 -24.59 -1.94 -12.11
N LEU A 321 -24.55 -2.13 -10.80
CA LEU A 321 -25.75 -2.14 -9.96
C LEU A 321 -26.38 -0.75 -9.82
N ASN A 322 -25.59 0.23 -9.38
CA ASN A 322 -26.09 1.56 -9.00
C ASN A 322 -26.15 2.55 -10.17
N GLY A 323 -25.48 2.23 -11.27
CA GLY A 323 -25.40 3.07 -12.46
C GLY A 323 -24.14 3.94 -12.50
N PRO A 324 -23.68 4.33 -13.70
CA PRO A 324 -22.45 5.10 -13.88
C PRO A 324 -22.51 6.49 -13.28
N GLU A 325 -23.67 7.13 -13.27
CA GLU A 325 -23.86 8.47 -12.71
C GLU A 325 -23.63 8.50 -11.19
N GLU A 326 -24.10 7.48 -10.46
CA GLU A 326 -23.87 7.37 -9.01
C GLU A 326 -22.40 7.18 -8.64
N PHE A 327 -21.61 6.59 -9.54
CA PHE A 327 -20.16 6.53 -9.38
C PHE A 327 -19.51 7.88 -9.70
N ALA A 328 -19.95 8.55 -10.77
CA ALA A 328 -19.41 9.82 -11.24
C ALA A 328 -19.72 11.03 -10.32
N LYS A 329 -20.71 10.91 -9.43
CA LYS A 329 -21.04 11.92 -8.40
C LYS A 329 -19.93 12.09 -7.34
N VAL A 330 -19.09 11.09 -7.14
CA VAL A 330 -18.02 11.11 -6.13
C VAL A 330 -16.68 11.39 -6.80
N GLY A 331 -15.83 12.17 -6.14
CA GLY A 331 -14.49 12.51 -6.60
C GLY A 331 -14.43 13.76 -7.50
N ALA A 332 -13.22 14.12 -7.91
CA ALA A 332 -12.94 15.29 -8.73
C ALA A 332 -13.53 15.21 -10.15
N GLU A 333 -13.55 16.33 -10.89
CA GLU A 333 -14.16 16.39 -12.22
C GLU A 333 -13.56 15.39 -13.21
N LYS A 334 -12.22 15.28 -13.25
CA LYS A 334 -11.47 14.40 -14.17
C LYS A 334 -11.07 13.04 -13.56
N SER A 335 -11.33 12.86 -12.27
CA SER A 335 -10.94 11.68 -11.51
C SER A 335 -12.13 11.24 -10.66
N LYS A 336 -13.01 10.42 -11.26
CA LYS A 336 -14.24 9.95 -10.62
C LYS A 336 -14.01 8.82 -9.64
N GLY A 337 -14.94 8.68 -8.69
CA GLY A 337 -14.97 7.65 -7.67
C GLY A 337 -14.02 7.90 -6.50
N THR A 338 -13.65 6.82 -5.84
CA THR A 338 -12.79 6.80 -4.65
C THR A 338 -11.43 6.19 -4.97
N LYS A 339 -10.46 6.42 -4.09
CA LYS A 339 -9.15 5.76 -4.07
C LYS A 339 -8.89 5.21 -2.68
N VAL A 340 -8.41 3.98 -2.61
CA VAL A 340 -7.85 3.41 -1.38
C VAL A 340 -6.40 3.85 -1.23
N PHE A 341 -6.04 4.48 -0.12
CA PHE A 341 -4.64 4.73 0.24
C PHE A 341 -4.22 3.83 1.39
N ALA A 342 -3.00 3.28 1.28
CA ALA A 342 -2.35 2.58 2.37
C ALA A 342 -1.45 3.58 3.11
N LEU A 343 -1.97 4.09 4.22
CA LEU A 343 -1.33 5.10 5.05
C LEU A 343 -0.38 4.42 6.05
N ALA A 344 0.91 4.70 5.92
CA ALA A 344 1.98 4.08 6.70
C ALA A 344 3.07 5.09 7.08
N GLY A 345 4.04 4.66 7.89
CA GLY A 345 5.17 5.47 8.32
C GLY A 345 4.93 6.19 9.65
N ASN A 346 5.44 7.42 9.77
CA ASN A 346 5.36 8.24 10.97
C ASN A 346 3.99 8.94 11.07
N VAL A 347 2.91 8.18 11.25
CA VAL A 347 1.53 8.66 11.38
C VAL A 347 0.82 7.95 12.54
N VAL A 348 -0.09 8.64 13.23
CA VAL A 348 -0.73 8.10 14.46
C VAL A 348 -1.64 6.91 14.16
N ASN A 349 -2.46 7.02 13.12
CA ASN A 349 -3.36 5.96 12.68
C ASN A 349 -2.86 5.40 11.34
N THR A 350 -2.28 4.21 11.35
CA THR A 350 -1.89 3.50 10.11
C THR A 350 -2.99 2.55 9.65
N GLY A 351 -3.09 2.37 8.33
CA GLY A 351 -4.10 1.50 7.75
C GLY A 351 -4.54 1.84 6.35
N LEU A 352 -5.71 1.32 5.97
CA LEU A 352 -6.39 1.65 4.72
C LEU A 352 -7.37 2.79 4.93
N VAL A 353 -7.27 3.81 4.06
CA VAL A 353 -8.20 4.92 3.99
C VAL A 353 -8.77 5.03 2.59
N GLU A 354 -10.07 4.78 2.43
CA GLU A 354 -10.75 4.96 1.15
C GLU A 354 -11.45 6.32 1.09
N VAL A 355 -10.94 7.22 0.26
CA VAL A 355 -11.42 8.60 0.18
C VAL A 355 -11.85 8.96 -1.25
N PRO A 356 -12.74 9.94 -1.44
CA PRO A 356 -13.02 10.51 -2.76
C PRO A 356 -11.73 10.99 -3.44
N MET A 357 -11.63 10.75 -4.75
CA MET A 357 -10.54 11.33 -5.54
C MET A 357 -10.57 12.87 -5.44
N GLY A 358 -9.43 13.48 -5.15
CA GLY A 358 -9.31 14.93 -4.95
C GLY A 358 -9.34 15.39 -3.48
N THR A 359 -9.58 14.49 -2.52
CA THR A 359 -9.26 14.75 -1.10
C THR A 359 -7.80 15.19 -0.98
N THR A 360 -7.52 16.17 -0.13
CA THR A 360 -6.19 16.78 -0.02
C THR A 360 -5.23 15.90 0.77
N LEU A 361 -3.92 16.09 0.55
CA LEU A 361 -2.89 15.42 1.35
C LEU A 361 -3.03 15.73 2.85
N ARG A 362 -3.41 16.96 3.20
CA ARG A 362 -3.66 17.42 4.57
C ARG A 362 -4.75 16.61 5.26
N GLU A 363 -5.90 16.47 4.60
CA GLU A 363 -7.05 15.73 5.14
C GLU A 363 -6.68 14.27 5.40
N VAL A 364 -5.98 13.63 4.46
CA VAL A 364 -5.55 12.23 4.63
C VAL A 364 -4.58 12.05 5.79
N ILE A 365 -3.58 12.93 5.95
CA ILE A 365 -2.54 12.75 6.98
C ILE A 365 -3.01 13.22 8.35
N PHE A 366 -3.61 14.41 8.46
CA PHE A 366 -3.90 15.04 9.75
C PHE A 366 -5.29 14.70 10.27
N GLU A 367 -6.31 14.66 9.41
CA GLU A 367 -7.67 14.41 9.87
C GLU A 367 -7.95 12.91 10.01
N LEU A 368 -7.63 12.13 8.97
CA LEU A 368 -7.79 10.66 9.00
C LEU A 368 -6.65 10.00 9.76
N GLY A 369 -5.40 10.33 9.38
CA GLY A 369 -4.19 9.76 9.97
C GLY A 369 -3.88 10.22 11.40
N GLY A 370 -4.53 11.27 11.90
CA GLY A 370 -4.27 11.81 13.23
C GLY A 370 -2.93 12.55 13.36
N GLY A 371 -2.27 12.87 12.25
CA GLY A 371 -1.02 13.64 12.22
C GLY A 371 0.21 12.82 12.62
N ILE A 372 1.27 13.51 13.06
CA ILE A 372 2.57 12.91 13.34
C ILE A 372 2.67 12.48 14.81
N PRO A 373 3.13 11.24 15.10
CA PRO A 373 3.30 10.75 16.46
C PRO A 373 4.19 11.66 17.32
N ASN A 374 3.88 11.72 18.62
CA ASN A 374 4.65 12.45 19.63
C ASN A 374 4.79 13.97 19.37
N GLY A 375 3.90 14.57 18.56
CA GLY A 375 3.93 16.00 18.26
C GLY A 375 5.16 16.44 17.45
N ARG A 376 5.82 15.50 16.74
CA ARG A 376 6.92 15.81 15.82
C ARG A 376 6.43 16.56 14.59
N LYS A 377 7.36 17.16 13.86
CA LYS A 377 7.04 17.89 12.63
C LYS A 377 6.96 16.94 11.43
N PHE A 378 5.97 17.19 10.58
CA PHE A 378 5.91 16.55 9.27
C PHE A 378 7.10 17.02 8.45
N LYS A 379 7.71 16.10 7.69
CA LYS A 379 8.81 16.42 6.79
C LYS A 379 8.45 16.18 5.34
N ALA A 380 7.98 14.97 5.04
CA ALA A 380 7.60 14.59 3.70
C ALA A 380 6.60 13.43 3.71
N ALA A 381 5.87 13.26 2.62
CA ALA A 381 5.08 12.08 2.31
C ALA A 381 5.54 11.50 0.97
N GLN A 382 6.00 10.25 0.96
CA GLN A 382 6.27 9.54 -0.29
C GLN A 382 4.97 8.96 -0.83
N ILE A 383 4.63 9.33 -2.07
CA ILE A 383 3.45 8.81 -2.78
C ILE A 383 3.87 8.20 -4.12
N GLY A 384 3.20 7.11 -4.51
CA GLY A 384 3.45 6.43 -5.78
C GLY A 384 4.48 5.30 -5.69
N GLY A 385 4.67 4.73 -4.48
CA GLY A 385 5.62 3.64 -4.24
C GLY A 385 7.09 4.08 -4.31
N PRO A 386 8.03 3.15 -4.50
CA PRO A 386 9.47 3.41 -4.49
C PRO A 386 9.93 4.32 -5.62
N SER A 387 9.26 4.25 -6.77
CA SER A 387 9.57 5.12 -7.91
C SER A 387 8.77 6.43 -7.91
N GLY A 388 8.02 6.68 -6.84
CA GLY A 388 7.21 7.87 -6.60
C GLY A 388 8.02 9.13 -6.28
N ALA A 389 7.37 10.12 -5.67
CA ALA A 389 8.02 11.36 -5.27
C ALA A 389 7.67 11.76 -3.83
N CYS A 390 8.56 12.52 -3.21
CA CYS A 390 8.35 13.11 -1.88
C CYS A 390 7.57 14.44 -2.01
N LEU A 391 6.38 14.48 -1.41
CA LEU A 391 5.58 15.68 -1.21
C LEU A 391 5.91 16.33 0.13
N THR A 392 5.96 17.66 0.17
CA THR A 392 6.27 18.48 1.35
C THR A 392 5.06 19.28 1.85
N GLU A 393 5.24 20.11 2.89
CA GLU A 393 4.20 20.99 3.43
C GLU A 393 3.56 21.91 2.38
N GLU A 394 4.32 22.32 1.36
CA GLU A 394 3.83 23.11 0.21
C GLU A 394 2.71 22.40 -0.58
N HIS A 395 2.62 21.09 -0.45
CA HIS A 395 1.68 20.23 -1.17
C HIS A 395 0.51 19.77 -0.29
N PHE A 396 0.35 20.29 0.93
CA PHE A 396 -0.73 19.86 1.81
C PHE A 396 -2.12 20.03 1.21
N ASP A 397 -2.32 21.12 0.50
CA ASP A 397 -3.61 21.44 -0.13
C ASP A 397 -3.67 20.94 -1.59
N LEU A 398 -2.69 20.10 -2.00
CA LEU A 398 -2.70 19.42 -3.29
C LEU A 398 -3.81 18.35 -3.28
N PRO A 399 -4.78 18.42 -4.22
CA PRO A 399 -5.79 17.38 -4.34
C PRO A 399 -5.14 16.07 -4.83
N LEU A 400 -5.41 14.97 -4.13
CA LEU A 400 -4.89 13.65 -4.48
C LEU A 400 -5.69 13.07 -5.66
N GLU A 401 -5.35 13.53 -6.86
CA GLU A 401 -5.83 13.00 -8.13
C GLU A 401 -4.71 12.90 -9.18
N TYR A 402 -4.92 12.13 -10.24
CA TYR A 402 -3.88 11.80 -11.21
C TYR A 402 -3.21 13.03 -11.84
N ASP A 403 -4.01 13.98 -12.32
CA ASP A 403 -3.51 15.12 -13.08
C ASP A 403 -2.76 16.12 -12.17
N ALA A 404 -3.28 16.34 -10.95
CA ALA A 404 -2.65 17.21 -9.95
C ALA A 404 -1.31 16.64 -9.45
N LEU A 405 -1.27 15.34 -9.13
CA LEU A 405 -0.03 14.67 -8.72
C LEU A 405 1.03 14.71 -9.82
N THR A 406 0.63 14.43 -11.06
CA THR A 406 1.55 14.47 -12.22
C THR A 406 2.16 15.87 -12.39
N LYS A 407 1.37 16.93 -12.22
CA LYS A 407 1.86 18.33 -12.26
C LYS A 407 2.82 18.66 -11.12
N ALA A 408 2.63 18.06 -9.95
CA ALA A 408 3.55 18.19 -8.82
C ALA A 408 4.85 17.37 -8.99
N GLY A 409 4.98 16.59 -10.07
CA GLY A 409 6.10 15.68 -10.30
C GLY A 409 6.02 14.37 -9.51
N ALA A 410 4.86 14.10 -8.90
CA ALA A 410 4.52 12.86 -8.22
C ALA A 410 3.61 11.99 -9.09
N MET A 411 3.20 10.85 -8.56
CA MET A 411 2.20 9.99 -9.20
C MET A 411 1.35 9.27 -8.15
N MET A 412 0.19 8.79 -8.58
CA MET A 412 -0.71 8.03 -7.71
C MET A 412 -0.09 6.67 -7.29
N GLY A 413 0.56 5.98 -8.24
CA GLY A 413 1.01 4.61 -8.08
C GLY A 413 -0.12 3.68 -7.62
N SER A 414 0.22 2.62 -6.88
CA SER A 414 -0.79 1.75 -6.25
C SER A 414 -1.63 2.48 -5.22
N GLY A 415 -1.16 3.55 -4.56
CA GLY A 415 -1.87 4.23 -3.46
C GLY A 415 -1.16 4.10 -2.10
N GLY A 416 0.05 3.56 -2.05
CA GLY A 416 0.90 3.66 -0.86
C GLY A 416 1.26 5.12 -0.56
N LEU A 417 1.08 5.51 0.71
CA LEU A 417 1.39 6.84 1.24
C LEU A 417 2.23 6.70 2.52
N ILE A 418 3.53 6.92 2.41
CA ILE A 418 4.48 6.78 3.52
C ILE A 418 4.79 8.16 4.09
N VAL A 419 4.30 8.43 5.29
CA VAL A 419 4.51 9.69 6.01
C VAL A 419 5.86 9.65 6.75
N MET A 420 6.62 10.72 6.70
CA MET A 420 7.94 10.87 7.31
C MET A 420 7.99 12.13 8.16
N ASP A 421 8.60 12.01 9.35
CA ASP A 421 8.83 13.12 10.27
C ASP A 421 10.26 13.69 10.14
N ASP A 422 10.56 14.68 10.98
CA ASP A 422 11.85 15.36 11.06
C ASP A 422 13.05 14.46 11.44
N THR A 423 12.83 13.19 11.82
CA THR A 423 13.92 12.23 12.10
C THR A 423 14.53 11.58 10.88
N LYS A 424 13.90 11.71 9.71
CA LYS A 424 14.34 11.00 8.49
C LYS A 424 15.36 11.82 7.70
N CYS A 425 16.39 11.18 7.16
CA CYS A 425 17.32 11.83 6.23
C CYS A 425 16.81 11.67 4.79
N MET A 426 16.57 12.77 4.07
CA MET A 426 15.99 12.67 2.73
C MET A 426 16.96 12.15 1.68
N VAL A 427 18.27 12.30 1.92
CA VAL A 427 19.32 11.69 1.09
C VAL A 427 19.31 10.16 1.23
N ASP A 428 19.22 9.66 2.47
CA ASP A 428 19.13 8.22 2.72
C ASP A 428 17.79 7.63 2.25
N VAL A 429 16.69 8.37 2.37
CA VAL A 429 15.39 7.98 1.80
C VAL A 429 15.50 7.82 0.28
N ALA A 430 16.13 8.77 -0.41
CA ALA A 430 16.36 8.68 -1.86
C ALA A 430 17.24 7.47 -2.22
N ARG A 431 18.32 7.24 -1.44
CA ARG A 431 19.20 6.06 -1.58
C ARG A 431 18.42 4.76 -1.43
N PHE A 432 17.63 4.63 -0.36
CA PHE A 432 16.85 3.44 -0.04
C PHE A 432 15.85 3.08 -1.15
N PHE A 433 15.09 4.05 -1.65
CA PHE A 433 14.14 3.77 -2.72
C PHE A 433 14.83 3.47 -4.06
N LEU A 434 15.95 4.14 -4.35
CA LEU A 434 16.70 3.88 -5.57
C LEU A 434 17.36 2.48 -5.54
N ASP A 435 17.89 2.08 -4.38
CA ASP A 435 18.44 0.73 -4.12
C ASP A 435 17.40 -0.34 -4.46
N PHE A 436 16.18 -0.20 -3.91
CA PHE A 436 15.06 -1.08 -4.25
C PHE A 436 14.78 -1.11 -5.76
N THR A 437 14.65 0.05 -6.43
CA THR A 437 14.37 0.06 -7.88
C THR A 437 15.52 -0.48 -8.74
N CYS A 438 16.76 -0.44 -8.22
CA CYS A 438 17.92 -1.01 -8.88
C CYS A 438 17.88 -2.54 -8.82
N ASP A 439 17.58 -3.09 -7.66
CA ASP A 439 17.41 -4.54 -7.45
C ASP A 439 16.23 -5.10 -8.25
N GLU A 440 15.15 -4.34 -8.37
CA GLU A 440 13.94 -4.72 -9.12
C GLU A 440 14.04 -4.46 -10.64
N SER A 441 15.21 -4.04 -11.13
CA SER A 441 15.42 -3.85 -12.55
C SER A 441 15.37 -5.19 -13.30
N CYS A 442 14.52 -5.28 -14.33
CA CYS A 442 14.54 -6.45 -15.22
C CYS A 442 15.86 -6.63 -16.01
N GLY A 443 16.75 -5.62 -16.00
CA GLY A 443 18.07 -5.67 -16.64
C GLY A 443 18.07 -5.40 -18.16
N LYS A 444 16.91 -5.16 -18.79
CA LYS A 444 16.78 -5.09 -20.25
C LYS A 444 17.37 -3.83 -20.89
N CYS A 445 17.10 -2.65 -20.35
CA CYS A 445 17.53 -1.39 -20.95
C CYS A 445 18.75 -0.79 -20.20
N PRO A 446 19.81 -0.34 -20.89
CA PRO A 446 20.97 0.27 -20.25
C PRO A 446 20.66 1.47 -19.34
N PRO A 447 19.74 2.40 -19.69
CA PRO A 447 19.41 3.53 -18.81
C PRO A 447 18.92 3.09 -17.44
N CYS A 448 18.04 2.09 -17.37
CA CYS A 448 17.62 1.54 -16.08
C CYS A 448 18.74 0.72 -15.44
N ARG A 449 19.24 -0.34 -16.10
CA ARG A 449 20.19 -1.30 -15.49
C ARG A 449 21.49 -0.66 -15.00
N ILE A 450 22.03 0.30 -15.76
CA ILE A 450 23.33 0.93 -15.48
C ILE A 450 23.13 2.31 -14.89
N GLY A 451 22.19 3.11 -15.43
CA GLY A 451 21.99 4.48 -14.99
C GLY A 451 21.53 4.59 -13.54
N THR A 452 20.55 3.78 -13.10
CA THR A 452 20.10 3.83 -11.69
C THR A 452 21.21 3.36 -10.75
N LYS A 453 22.01 2.37 -11.15
CA LYS A 453 23.19 1.93 -10.40
C LYS A 453 24.22 3.05 -10.23
N ARG A 454 24.51 3.83 -11.28
CA ARG A 454 25.41 5.00 -11.16
C ARG A 454 24.85 6.07 -10.24
N MET A 455 23.55 6.32 -10.28
CA MET A 455 22.91 7.24 -9.33
C MET A 455 23.00 6.72 -7.89
N LEU A 456 22.82 5.41 -7.68
CA LEU A 456 22.92 4.78 -6.36
C LEU A 456 24.34 4.92 -5.79
N GLU A 457 25.37 4.63 -6.59
CA GLU A 457 26.78 4.79 -6.19
C GLU A 457 27.09 6.24 -5.75
N ILE A 458 26.50 7.25 -6.42
CA ILE A 458 26.63 8.65 -6.02
C ILE A 458 25.93 8.92 -4.68
N LEU A 459 24.70 8.42 -4.49
CA LEU A 459 23.98 8.59 -3.22
C LEU A 459 24.68 7.89 -2.06
N GLU A 460 25.18 6.66 -2.27
CA GLU A 460 25.99 5.94 -1.29
C GLU A 460 27.21 6.75 -0.88
N ARG A 461 27.94 7.30 -1.86
CA ARG A 461 29.08 8.18 -1.63
C ARG A 461 28.70 9.41 -0.78
N ILE A 462 27.58 10.07 -1.09
CA ILE A 462 27.09 11.21 -0.30
C ILE A 462 26.73 10.78 1.14
N THR A 463 26.00 9.67 1.32
CA THR A 463 25.62 9.17 2.64
C THR A 463 26.80 8.66 3.47
N ASN A 464 27.91 8.31 2.83
CA ASN A 464 29.17 7.93 3.48
C ASN A 464 30.10 9.12 3.78
N GLY A 465 29.73 10.34 3.39
CA GLY A 465 30.55 11.54 3.58
C GLY A 465 31.66 11.73 2.56
N GLU A 466 31.64 10.94 1.49
CA GLU A 466 32.60 11.04 0.38
C GLU A 466 32.04 11.85 -0.79
N GLY A 467 30.87 12.48 -0.61
CA GLY A 467 30.20 13.28 -1.64
C GLY A 467 31.04 14.46 -2.17
N ARG A 468 30.84 14.77 -3.45
CA ARG A 468 31.52 15.83 -4.22
C ARG A 468 30.55 16.95 -4.59
N GLU A 469 31.05 18.17 -4.81
CA GLU A 469 30.23 19.33 -5.21
C GLU A 469 29.44 19.08 -6.52
N GLU A 470 30.05 18.36 -7.46
CA GLU A 470 29.46 17.99 -8.76
C GLU A 470 28.37 16.90 -8.66
N ASP A 471 28.24 16.22 -7.52
CA ASP A 471 27.37 15.04 -7.41
C ASP A 471 25.89 15.38 -7.59
N ILE A 472 25.45 16.54 -7.12
CA ILE A 472 24.06 16.96 -7.27
C ILE A 472 23.71 17.19 -8.75
N ASP A 473 24.61 17.82 -9.51
CA ASP A 473 24.38 18.13 -10.92
C ASP A 473 24.47 16.85 -11.77
N ASN A 474 25.43 15.97 -11.46
CA ASN A 474 25.52 14.63 -12.06
C ASN A 474 24.25 13.80 -11.83
N LEU A 475 23.67 13.84 -10.62
CA LEU A 475 22.41 13.17 -10.32
C LEU A 475 21.26 13.73 -11.16
N TYR A 476 21.17 15.05 -11.36
CA TYR A 476 20.15 15.66 -12.21
C TYR A 476 20.27 15.26 -13.67
N GLU A 477 21.49 15.28 -14.22
CA GLU A 477 21.74 14.91 -15.60
C GLU A 477 21.40 13.44 -15.85
N LEU A 478 21.91 12.53 -15.01
CA LEU A 478 21.62 11.11 -15.10
C LEU A 478 20.13 10.82 -14.96
N ALA A 479 19.47 11.42 -13.97
CA ALA A 479 18.03 11.24 -13.75
C ALA A 479 17.20 11.65 -14.98
N SER A 480 17.56 12.77 -15.61
CA SER A 480 16.88 13.28 -16.81
C SER A 480 17.06 12.34 -18.00
N ILE A 481 18.27 11.83 -18.22
CA ILE A 481 18.58 10.86 -19.28
C ILE A 481 17.79 9.57 -19.07
N ILE A 482 17.79 9.02 -17.86
CA ILE A 482 17.08 7.77 -17.54
C ILE A 482 15.58 7.93 -17.78
N LYS A 483 15.00 9.02 -17.29
CA LYS A 483 13.56 9.32 -17.45
C LYS A 483 13.15 9.41 -18.92
N ALA A 484 14.00 9.99 -19.77
CA ALA A 484 13.72 10.15 -21.19
C ALA A 484 13.97 8.88 -22.03
N SER A 485 14.87 7.99 -21.60
CA SER A 485 15.36 6.87 -22.43
C SER A 485 15.00 5.46 -21.93
N ALA A 486 14.46 5.32 -20.72
CA ALA A 486 14.02 4.03 -20.20
C ALA A 486 12.80 3.47 -20.94
N LEU A 487 12.80 2.14 -21.14
CA LEU A 487 11.79 1.45 -21.95
C LEU A 487 10.41 1.39 -21.29
N CYS A 488 10.36 1.20 -19.97
CA CYS A 488 9.13 0.98 -19.21
C CYS A 488 8.95 2.02 -18.10
N GLY A 489 7.73 2.05 -17.54
CA GLY A 489 7.36 3.01 -16.49
C GLY A 489 8.31 2.99 -15.30
N LEU A 490 8.69 1.80 -14.81
CA LEU A 490 9.62 1.68 -13.68
C LEU A 490 10.93 2.44 -13.93
N GLY A 491 11.60 2.20 -15.05
CA GLY A 491 12.84 2.90 -15.37
C GLY A 491 12.63 4.40 -15.53
N GLN A 492 11.50 4.83 -16.13
CA GLN A 492 11.19 6.24 -16.32
C GLN A 492 10.94 6.98 -15.00
N THR A 493 10.40 6.29 -14.00
CA THR A 493 10.03 6.88 -12.71
C THR A 493 11.05 6.64 -11.60
N SER A 494 11.94 5.65 -11.72
CA SER A 494 12.98 5.35 -10.72
C SER A 494 13.80 6.58 -10.26
N PRO A 495 14.08 7.60 -11.10
CA PRO A 495 14.78 8.80 -10.64
C PRO A 495 13.93 9.80 -9.82
N ASN A 496 12.61 9.66 -9.74
CA ASN A 496 11.72 10.64 -9.12
C ASN A 496 11.98 10.88 -7.61
N PRO A 497 12.29 9.87 -6.77
CA PRO A 497 12.63 10.11 -5.36
C PRO A 497 13.88 10.99 -5.24
N VAL A 498 14.87 10.76 -6.11
CA VAL A 498 16.11 11.56 -6.14
C VAL A 498 15.82 12.98 -6.58
N LEU A 499 15.10 13.16 -7.68
CA LEU A 499 14.74 14.49 -8.20
C LEU A 499 13.91 15.30 -7.19
N SER A 500 12.91 14.69 -6.57
CA SER A 500 12.05 15.36 -5.59
C SER A 500 12.80 15.71 -4.31
N THR A 501 13.65 14.82 -3.80
CA THR A 501 14.43 15.11 -2.59
C THR A 501 15.52 16.15 -2.83
N ILE A 502 16.17 16.17 -4.00
CA ILE A 502 17.10 17.27 -4.33
C ILE A 502 16.34 18.59 -4.46
N LYS A 503 15.17 18.60 -5.10
CA LYS A 503 14.36 19.82 -5.25
C LYS A 503 13.96 20.42 -3.91
N HIS A 504 13.47 19.60 -2.99
CA HIS A 504 12.87 20.10 -1.73
C HIS A 504 13.84 20.11 -0.55
N PHE A 505 14.89 19.29 -0.57
CA PHE A 505 15.82 19.09 0.53
C PHE A 505 17.29 19.24 0.10
N ARG A 506 17.57 20.10 -0.89
CA ARG A 506 18.94 20.38 -1.38
C ARG A 506 19.92 20.68 -0.23
N ASN A 507 19.45 21.38 0.80
CA ASN A 507 20.27 21.73 1.96
C ASN A 507 20.80 20.49 2.70
N GLU A 508 20.05 19.38 2.75
CA GLU A 508 20.54 18.13 3.34
C GLU A 508 21.65 17.51 2.50
N TYR A 509 21.53 17.54 1.17
CA TYR A 509 22.60 17.09 0.27
C TYR A 509 23.87 17.92 0.48
N LEU A 510 23.74 19.25 0.56
CA LEU A 510 24.86 20.14 0.83
C LEU A 510 25.51 19.88 2.20
N ALA A 511 24.72 19.63 3.25
CA ALA A 511 25.25 19.28 4.56
C ALA A 511 26.05 17.96 4.54
N HIS A 512 25.60 16.97 3.76
CA HIS A 512 26.36 15.72 3.59
C HIS A 512 27.65 15.92 2.80
N ILE A 513 27.62 16.77 1.77
CA ILE A 513 28.75 17.01 0.86
C ILE A 513 29.80 17.93 1.51
N ARG A 514 29.40 19.07 2.06
CA ARG A 514 30.28 20.13 2.57
C ARG A 514 30.61 19.96 4.04
N ASP A 515 29.57 19.82 4.86
CA ASP A 515 29.71 19.82 6.32
C ASP A 515 30.07 18.43 6.87
N LYS A 516 29.96 17.41 6.01
CA LYS A 516 30.17 15.99 6.36
C LYS A 516 29.34 15.59 7.58
N GLN A 517 28.09 16.06 7.60
CA GLN A 517 27.15 15.83 8.69
C GLN A 517 25.79 15.43 8.15
N CYS A 518 25.10 14.56 8.87
CA CYS A 518 23.72 14.19 8.59
C CYS A 518 22.80 14.93 9.58
N PRO A 519 22.02 15.95 9.15
CA PRO A 519 21.18 16.74 10.05
C PRO A 519 20.15 15.90 10.82
N ALA A 520 19.68 14.80 10.21
CA ALA A 520 18.74 13.87 10.82
C ALA A 520 19.41 12.80 11.71
N GLY A 521 20.74 12.67 11.66
CA GLY A 521 21.49 11.68 12.44
C GLY A 521 21.22 10.22 12.08
N VAL A 522 20.83 9.95 10.82
CA VAL A 522 20.53 8.60 10.29
C VAL A 522 21.78 7.95 9.69
N CYS A 523 22.53 8.69 8.87
CA CYS A 523 23.72 8.20 8.18
C CYS A 523 24.87 7.98 9.19
N ARG A 524 25.15 6.72 9.54
CA ARG A 524 26.15 6.36 10.56
C ARG A 524 27.53 6.93 10.27
N SER A 525 27.95 6.86 9.00
CA SER A 525 29.23 7.36 8.52
C SER A 525 29.41 8.87 8.74
N LEU A 526 28.33 9.62 8.96
CA LEU A 526 28.33 11.07 9.15
C LEU A 526 27.99 11.48 10.59
N MET A 527 27.88 10.53 11.51
CA MET A 527 27.61 10.84 12.91
C MET A 527 28.87 11.35 13.61
N ASN A 528 28.80 12.57 14.13
CA ASN A 528 29.81 13.09 15.05
C ASN A 528 29.29 12.96 16.48
N TYR A 529 30.15 12.51 17.39
CA TYR A 529 29.82 12.46 18.81
C TYR A 529 30.67 13.49 19.54
N VAL A 530 30.02 14.37 20.28
CA VAL A 530 30.69 15.42 21.04
C VAL A 530 30.31 15.28 22.51
N ILE A 531 31.32 15.33 23.37
CA ILE A 531 31.13 15.36 24.82
C ILE A 531 30.94 16.81 25.24
N ILE A 532 29.82 17.10 25.89
CA ILE A 532 29.49 18.42 26.45
C ILE A 532 30.27 18.58 27.76
N PRO A 533 31.27 19.48 27.82
CA PRO A 533 32.14 19.61 28.98
C PRO A 533 31.39 19.89 30.28
N GLU A 534 30.32 20.69 30.22
CA GLU A 534 29.54 21.14 31.37
C GLU A 534 28.73 20.00 32.00
N MET A 535 28.33 19.01 31.20
CA MET A 535 27.56 17.84 31.65
C MET A 535 28.46 16.67 32.03
N CYS A 536 29.70 16.64 31.55
CA CYS A 536 30.62 15.53 31.74
C CYS A 536 31.25 15.56 33.14
N LYS A 537 30.97 14.52 33.96
CA LYS A 537 31.57 14.35 35.28
C LYS A 537 32.94 13.65 35.27
N GLY A 538 33.51 13.38 34.10
CA GLY A 538 34.85 12.77 33.98
C GLY A 538 34.95 11.35 34.54
N CYS A 539 33.89 10.54 34.42
CA CYS A 539 33.81 9.18 34.98
C CYS A 539 34.54 8.11 34.16
N GLY A 540 34.97 8.40 32.92
CA GLY A 540 35.72 7.47 32.05
C GLY A 540 34.93 6.30 31.47
N ILE A 541 33.64 6.14 31.79
CA ILE A 541 32.80 5.03 31.28
C ILE A 541 32.73 5.04 29.74
N CYS A 542 32.63 6.21 29.13
CA CYS A 542 32.60 6.34 27.67
C CYS A 542 33.88 5.81 27.01
N ALA A 543 35.06 6.11 27.58
CA ALA A 543 36.34 5.63 27.06
C ALA A 543 36.50 4.11 27.22
N LYS A 544 36.09 3.54 28.37
CA LYS A 544 36.14 2.09 28.61
C LYS A 544 35.29 1.27 27.63
N HIS A 545 34.19 1.85 27.17
CA HIS A 545 33.27 1.21 26.22
C HIS A 545 33.50 1.63 24.76
N CYS A 546 34.58 2.36 24.47
CA CYS A 546 34.94 2.71 23.10
C CYS A 546 35.70 1.55 22.43
N PRO A 547 35.13 0.88 21.42
CA PRO A 547 35.80 -0.25 20.76
C PRO A 547 37.04 0.17 19.96
N SER A 548 37.13 1.44 19.54
CA SER A 548 38.27 1.98 18.79
C SER A 548 39.21 2.84 19.63
N ASN A 549 39.04 2.89 20.96
CA ASN A 549 39.83 3.73 21.87
C ASN A 549 39.89 5.24 21.52
N ALA A 550 38.96 5.72 20.71
CA ALA A 550 38.91 7.10 20.20
C ALA A 550 38.51 8.16 21.24
N ILE A 551 38.52 7.85 22.54
CA ILE A 551 38.10 8.78 23.60
C ILE A 551 39.22 8.90 24.62
N SER A 552 39.75 10.12 24.74
CA SER A 552 40.86 10.44 25.63
C SER A 552 40.41 11.46 26.69
N GLY A 553 41.02 11.40 27.88
CA GLY A 553 40.69 12.30 28.98
C GLY A 553 41.24 11.82 30.32
N GLU A 554 41.17 12.69 31.32
CA GLU A 554 41.59 12.40 32.69
C GLU A 554 40.38 12.26 33.60
N ILE A 555 40.49 11.41 34.63
CA ILE A 555 39.46 11.26 35.66
C ILE A 555 39.20 12.62 36.34
N LYS A 556 37.92 12.98 36.52
CA LYS A 556 37.43 14.30 37.00
C LYS A 556 37.60 15.48 36.02
N LYS A 557 38.08 15.27 34.79
CA LYS A 557 38.03 16.27 33.70
C LYS A 557 37.09 15.81 32.58
N PRO A 558 36.54 16.74 31.76
CA PRO A 558 35.81 16.37 30.56
C PRO A 558 36.68 15.55 29.59
N TYR A 559 36.16 14.41 29.15
CA TYR A 559 36.77 13.60 28.10
C TYR A 559 36.49 14.22 26.73
N VAL A 560 37.35 13.92 25.75
CA VAL A 560 37.23 14.37 24.35
C VAL A 560 37.20 13.14 23.44
N ILE A 561 36.38 13.19 22.39
CA ILE A 561 36.32 12.16 21.36
C ILE A 561 37.16 12.64 20.18
N ASP A 562 38.13 11.84 19.74
CA ASP A 562 38.87 12.08 18.50
C ASP A 562 38.01 11.64 17.31
N PRO A 563 37.57 12.56 16.43
CA PRO A 563 36.76 12.20 15.27
C PRO A 563 37.49 11.33 14.24
N ALA A 564 38.83 11.33 14.21
CA ALA A 564 39.62 10.56 13.25
C ALA A 564 39.70 9.07 13.60
N GLU A 565 39.75 8.74 14.90
CA GLU A 565 39.79 7.34 15.39
C GLU A 565 38.38 6.79 15.70
N CYS A 566 37.37 7.65 15.77
CA CYS A 566 36.01 7.27 16.11
C CYS A 566 35.33 6.51 14.96
N ILE A 567 35.01 5.24 15.19
CA ILE A 567 34.22 4.43 14.24
C ILE A 567 32.70 4.74 14.28
N ARG A 568 32.30 5.81 14.97
CA ARG A 568 30.93 6.34 15.01
C ARG A 568 29.87 5.30 15.45
N CYS A 569 30.24 4.38 16.34
CA CYS A 569 29.38 3.28 16.79
C CYS A 569 28.29 3.69 17.81
N GLY A 570 28.40 4.86 18.46
CA GLY A 570 27.42 5.36 19.42
C GLY A 570 27.41 4.69 20.81
N ALA A 571 28.25 3.68 21.05
CA ALA A 571 28.34 2.98 22.33
C ALA A 571 28.63 3.92 23.51
N CYS A 572 29.47 4.95 23.29
CA CYS A 572 29.80 5.94 24.29
C CYS A 572 28.58 6.76 24.75
N MET A 573 27.68 7.09 23.83
CA MET A 573 26.46 7.87 24.11
C MET A 573 25.45 7.04 24.89
N GLU A 574 25.24 5.78 24.51
CA GLU A 574 24.30 4.86 25.18
C GLU A 574 24.73 4.55 26.62
N LYS A 575 26.05 4.38 26.85
CA LYS A 575 26.59 4.06 28.18
C LYS A 575 26.85 5.28 29.05
N CYS A 576 26.62 6.51 28.58
CA CYS A 576 26.86 7.70 29.39
C CYS A 576 25.71 7.91 30.40
N PRO A 577 25.93 7.68 31.72
CA PRO A 577 24.85 7.81 32.71
C PRO A 577 24.40 9.27 32.89
N PHE A 578 25.26 10.23 32.55
CA PHE A 578 24.99 11.66 32.68
C PHE A 578 24.41 12.30 31.42
N LYS A 579 24.19 11.51 30.34
CA LYS A 579 23.74 11.99 29.02
C LYS A 579 24.57 13.19 28.51
N ALA A 580 25.86 13.18 28.82
CA ALA A 580 26.81 14.24 28.51
C ALA A 580 27.37 14.16 27.08
N ILE A 581 26.97 13.16 26.29
CA ILE A 581 27.42 12.98 24.91
C ILE A 581 26.23 13.25 24.00
N ARG A 582 26.41 14.13 23.02
CA ARG A 582 25.40 14.42 21.99
C ARG A 582 25.91 14.04 20.62
N ARG A 583 24.96 13.79 19.72
CA ARG A 583 25.22 13.78 18.27
C ARG A 583 25.45 15.25 17.88
N GLY A 584 26.62 15.52 17.33
CA GLY A 584 27.06 16.83 16.87
C GLY A 584 26.42 17.22 15.55
#